data_AF-A0A3C1Y6I9-F1
#
_entry.id   AF-A0A3C1Y6I9-F1
#
_cell.length_a   1.000
_cell.length_b   1.000
_cell.length_c   1.000
_cell.angle_alpha   90.00
_cell.angle_beta   90.00
_cell.angle_gamma   90.00
#
_symmetry.space_group_name_H-M   'P 1'
#
loop_
_entity.id
_entity.type
_entity.pdbx_description
1 polymer ?
#
loop_
_entity_poly.entity_id
_entity_poly.type
_entity_poly.pdbx_seq_one_letter_code
_entity_poly.pdbx_strand_id
1 'polypeptide(L)' 'HIIRWDSPADTITLEHRAKNRSGFAMGAVYAAEWLAGAPGAPRRYSMTDVLESIFKK' A
#
# COMPACT_ATOMS: atom_id res chain seq x y z
N HIS A 1 -6.07 -6.20 -11.16
CA HIS A 1 -4.79 -6.22 -11.88
C HIS A 1 -4.20 -7.60 -11.75
N ILE A 2 -3.76 -8.20 -12.85
CA ILE A 2 -3.10 -9.50 -12.87
C ILE A 2 -1.79 -9.31 -13.61
N ILE A 3 -0.69 -9.76 -13.03
CA ILE A 3 0.62 -9.87 -13.66
C ILE A 3 0.96 -11.36 -13.68
N ARG A 4 1.30 -11.88 -14.86
CA ARG A 4 1.61 -13.29 -15.07
C ARG A 4 2.96 -13.41 -15.76
N TRP A 5 3.82 -14.24 -15.20
CA TRP A 5 5.03 -14.73 -15.83
C TRP A 5 4.82 -16.20 -16.17
N ASP A 6 5.12 -16.58 -17.40
CA ASP A 6 4.85 -17.91 -17.94
C ASP A 6 6.11 -18.48 -18.57
N SER A 7 6.38 -19.76 -18.31
CA SER A 7 7.50 -20.51 -18.85
C SER A 7 7.03 -21.94 -19.20
N PRO A 8 7.83 -22.71 -19.96
CA PRO A 8 7.51 -24.12 -20.23
C PRO A 8 7.51 -25.00 -18.97
N ALA A 9 8.21 -24.59 -17.91
CA ALA A 9 8.30 -25.34 -16.66
C ALA A 9 7.18 -24.95 -15.67
N ASP A 10 6.80 -23.67 -15.63
CA ASP A 10 5.91 -23.13 -14.62
C ASP A 10 5.28 -21.77 -14.97
N THR A 11 4.30 -21.39 -14.16
CA THR A 11 3.61 -20.10 -14.21
C THR A 11 3.61 -19.47 -12.83
N ILE A 12 3.96 -18.18 -12.75
CA ILE A 12 3.79 -17.35 -11.55
C ILE A 12 2.77 -16.26 -11.83
N THR A 13 1.79 -16.09 -10.94
CA THR A 13 0.75 -15.06 -11.07
C THR A 13 0.65 -14.22 -9.80
N LEU A 14 0.61 -12.89 -9.97
CA LEU A 14 0.31 -11.91 -8.93
C LEU A 14 -1.00 -11.18 -9.29
N GLU A 15 -2.03 -11.33 -8.47
CA GLU A 15 -3.33 -10.67 -8.65
C GLU A 15 -3.62 -9.66 -7.51
N HIS A 16 -3.96 -8.44 -7.88
CA HIS A 16 -4.58 -7.44 -7.00
C HIS A 16 -6.02 -7.18 -7.43
N ARG A 17 -6.98 -7.51 -6.58
CA ARG A 17 -8.42 -7.29 -6.82
C ARG A 17 -9.05 -6.44 -5.72
N ALA A 18 -9.49 -5.23 -6.06
CA ALA A 18 -10.33 -4.41 -5.18
C ALA A 18 -11.81 -4.73 -5.43
N LYS A 19 -12.51 -5.26 -4.41
CA LYS A 19 -13.94 -5.62 -4.53
C LYS A 19 -14.87 -4.41 -4.39
N ASN A 20 -14.43 -3.37 -3.68
CA ASN A 20 -15.13 -2.11 -3.48
C ASN A 20 -14.11 -1.05 -2.97
N ARG A 21 -14.62 0.09 -2.46
CA ARG A 21 -13.79 1.22 -2.03
C ARG A 21 -13.32 1.20 -0.57
N SER A 22 -13.74 0.24 0.25
CA SER A 22 -13.45 0.25 1.69
C SER A 22 -11.96 0.23 2.00
N GLY A 23 -11.17 -0.54 1.23
CA GLY A 23 -9.71 -0.61 1.40
C GLY A 23 -9.02 0.74 1.17
N PHE A 24 -9.48 1.52 0.18
CA PHE A 24 -8.93 2.86 -0.07
C PHE A 24 -9.33 3.85 1.03
N ALA A 25 -10.59 3.79 1.48
CA ALA A 25 -11.08 4.64 2.57
C ALA A 25 -10.31 4.38 3.87
N MET A 26 -10.10 3.10 4.20
CA MET A 26 -9.31 2.70 5.35
C MET A 26 -7.86 3.15 5.23
N GLY A 27 -7.23 3.02 4.05
CA GLY A 27 -5.88 3.54 3.81
C GLY A 27 -5.77 5.07 4.00
N ALA A 28 -6.80 5.82 3.60
CA ALA A 28 -6.83 7.27 3.81
C ALA A 28 -6.98 7.66 5.29
N VAL A 29 -7.81 6.93 6.06
CA VAL A 29 -7.94 7.13 7.51
C VAL A 29 -6.62 6.85 8.20
N TYR A 30 -5.97 5.72 7.90
CA TYR A 30 -4.64 5.40 8.45
C TYR A 30 -3.59 6.45 8.11
N ALA A 31 -3.58 6.97 6.88
CA ALA A 31 -2.65 8.04 6.50
C ALA A 31 -2.90 9.33 7.29
N ALA A 32 -4.16 9.67 7.59
CA ALA A 32 -4.51 10.83 8.40
C ALA A 32 -4.08 10.67 9.87
N GLU A 33 -4.32 9.49 10.46
CA GLU A 33 -3.87 9.15 11.82
C GLU A 33 -2.35 9.18 11.93
N TRP A 34 -1.65 8.60 10.95
CA TRP A 34 -0.20 8.64 10.87
C TRP A 34 0.33 10.07 10.76
N LEU A 35 -0.28 10.90 9.92
CA LEU A 35 0.12 12.30 9.73
C LEU A 35 -0.06 13.14 11.01
N ALA A 36 -1.11 12.87 11.79
CA ALA A 36 -1.36 13.55 13.06
C ALA A 36 -0.27 13.29 14.11
N GLY A 37 0.39 12.12 14.05
CA GLY A 37 1.51 11.74 14.93
C GLY A 37 2.89 11.76 14.25
N ALA A 38 3.00 12.24 13.00
CA ALA A 38 4.19 12.06 12.19
C ALA A 38 5.41 12.80 12.79
N PRO A 39 6.55 12.13 12.99
CA PRO A 39 7.72 12.68 13.70
C PRO A 39 8.58 13.66 12.85
N GLY A 40 8.08 14.16 11.72
CA GLY A 40 8.83 14.96 10.75
C GLY A 40 8.33 16.40 10.59
N ALA A 41 9.19 17.26 10.02
CA ALA A 41 8.79 18.61 9.64
C ALA A 41 7.70 18.60 8.55
N PRO A 42 6.79 19.60 8.51
CA PRO A 42 5.70 19.64 7.54
C PRO A 42 6.22 19.60 6.10
N ARG A 43 5.91 18.52 5.38
CA ARG A 43 6.26 18.31 3.98
C ARG A 43 5.18 17.52 3.25
N ARG A 44 5.39 17.27 1.95
CA ARG A 44 4.57 16.32 1.20
C ARG A 44 4.98 14.90 1.56
N TYR A 45 3.98 14.06 1.82
CA TYR A 45 4.12 12.64 2.11
C TYR A 45 3.35 11.80 1.09
N SER A 46 3.70 10.53 1.01
CA SER A 46 3.09 9.53 0.14
C SER A 46 2.71 8.28 0.93
N MET A 47 1.95 7.37 0.29
CA MET A 47 1.66 6.07 0.91
C MET A 47 2.92 5.23 1.17
N THR A 48 4.03 5.49 0.48
CA THR A 48 5.31 4.83 0.79
C THR A 48 5.77 5.17 2.20
N ASP A 49 5.72 6.45 2.59
CA ASP A 49 6.11 6.89 3.94
C ASP A 49 5.23 6.22 5.02
N VAL A 50 3.92 6.12 4.75
CA VAL A 50 2.95 5.46 5.65
C VAL A 50 3.26 3.97 5.78
N LEU A 51 3.41 3.25 4.66
CA LEU A 51 3.61 1.80 4.67
C LEU A 51 4.96 1.41 5.29
N GLU A 52 6.02 2.18 5.05
CA GLU A 52 7.31 1.96 5.69
C GLU A 52 7.22 2.00 7.21
N SER A 53 6.44 2.93 7.78
CA SER A 53 6.23 3.00 9.23
C SER A 53 5.51 1.79 9.83
N ILE A 54 4.72 1.08 9.02
CA ILE A 54 3.96 -0.11 9.43
C ILE A 54 4.83 -1.36 9.37
N PHE A 55 5.63 -1.50 8.30
CA PHE A 55 6.33 -2.75 7.98
C PHE A 55 7.81 -2.78 8.39
N LYS A 56 8.48 -1.63 8.57
CA LYS A 56 9.90 -1.56 8.99
C LYS A 56 10.07 -1.44 10.51
N LYS A 57 9.36 -2.27 11.30
CA LYS A 57 9.69 -2.40 12.74
C LYS A 57 11.09 -2.95 12.94
#